data_AF-A0AA96QKK9-F1
#
_entry.id   AF-A0AA96QKK9-F1
#
_cell.length_a   1.000
_cell.length_b   1.000
_cell.length_c   1.000
_cell.angle_alpha   90.00
_cell.angle_beta   90.00
_cell.angle_gamma   90.00
#
_symmetry.space_group_name_H-M   'P 1'
#
loop_
_entity.id
_entity.type
_entity.pdbx_description
1 polymer ?
#
loop_
_entity_poly.entity_id
_entity_poly.type
_entity_poly.pdbx_seq_one_letter_code
_entity_poly.pdbx_strand_id
1 'polypeptide(L)'
;MRISDPALGHEPTLTQGVSHQSDQEGAGHDARSVVDDQPHARSGVVLDPVVEVAMRFLEQRVNHGNSLAATLDRRDAIETLQVLHKAGYRYDVNNLCIWSYANGFNYSEVERLKEFAEGVQQGKRFQLKAGRALRSDIVKIWQDEAKGL
;
A
#
# COMPACT_ATOMS: atom_id res chain seq x y z
N MET A 1 -0.97 45.30 -41.42
CA MET A 1 -1.70 46.58 -41.41
C MET A 1 -3.12 46.31 -41.90
N ARG A 2 -4.13 46.87 -41.21
CA ARG A 2 -5.57 46.46 -41.07
C ARG A 2 -5.75 45.44 -39.92
N ILE A 3 -6.20 45.79 -38.69
CA ILE A 3 -7.49 46.32 -38.15
C ILE A 3 -8.66 45.37 -38.48
N SER A 4 -9.56 44.87 -37.62
CA SER A 4 -9.93 45.03 -36.20
C SER A 4 -10.79 43.82 -35.77
N ASP A 5 -10.80 43.46 -34.48
CA ASP A 5 -11.93 43.04 -33.58
C ASP A 5 -11.38 42.16 -32.43
N PRO A 6 -11.78 42.39 -31.16
CA PRO A 6 -13.04 41.82 -30.69
C PRO A 6 -13.90 42.74 -29.80
N ALA A 7 -15.21 42.66 -30.04
CA ALA A 7 -16.31 43.23 -29.27
C ALA A 7 -16.18 43.12 -27.73
N LEU A 8 -16.19 44.28 -27.09
CA LEU A 8 -16.54 44.49 -25.69
C LEU A 8 -18.07 44.49 -25.55
N GLY A 9 -18.59 43.65 -24.66
CA GLY A 9 -20.00 43.66 -24.25
C GLY A 9 -20.11 43.46 -22.75
N HIS A 10 -19.91 44.53 -21.98
CA HIS A 10 -20.23 44.58 -20.56
C HIS A 10 -21.14 45.79 -20.33
N GLU A 11 -22.43 45.52 -20.12
CA GLU A 11 -23.33 46.46 -19.45
C GLU A 11 -23.63 45.94 -18.03
N PRO A 12 -23.50 46.78 -17.00
CA PRO A 12 -23.96 46.51 -15.64
C PRO A 12 -25.28 47.23 -15.37
N THR A 13 -26.29 46.57 -14.78
CA THR A 13 -27.31 47.29 -14.00
C THR A 13 -27.85 46.44 -12.85
N LEU A 14 -28.03 47.16 -11.75
CA LEU A 14 -28.20 46.84 -10.35
C LEU A 14 -29.69 46.57 -9.97
N THR A 15 -29.88 46.07 -8.73
CA THR A 15 -31.04 46.27 -7.81
C THR A 15 -31.97 45.05 -7.69
N GLN A 16 -31.87 44.19 -6.67
CA GLN A 16 -32.18 44.30 -5.21
C GLN A 16 -33.63 43.88 -4.86
N GLY A 17 -33.74 42.98 -3.87
CA GLY A 17 -34.97 42.56 -3.17
C GLY A 17 -34.66 41.31 -2.32
N VAL A 18 -34.02 41.44 -1.15
CA VAL A 18 -34.60 41.62 0.20
C VAL A 18 -35.18 40.32 0.80
N SER A 19 -34.42 39.83 1.78
CA SER A 19 -34.79 39.28 3.09
C SER A 19 -35.79 38.13 3.23
N HIS A 20 -35.30 37.02 3.77
CA HIS A 20 -35.82 36.44 5.02
C HIS A 20 -34.66 35.84 5.86
N GLN A 21 -34.45 36.45 7.03
CA GLN A 21 -33.94 35.83 8.27
C GLN A 21 -34.91 34.71 8.72
N SER A 22 -34.64 33.78 9.64
CA SER A 22 -33.57 33.41 10.56
C SER A 22 -34.08 32.11 11.19
N ASP A 23 -33.19 31.19 11.58
CA ASP A 23 -33.27 30.33 12.79
C ASP A 23 -32.09 29.34 12.70
N GLN A 24 -30.94 29.63 13.35
CA GLN A 24 -30.58 29.19 14.71
C GLN A 24 -31.00 27.77 15.04
N GLU A 25 -30.03 26.84 15.02
CA GLU A 25 -29.80 25.89 16.13
C GLU A 25 -28.31 25.59 16.23
N GLY A 26 -27.74 25.88 17.40
CA GLY A 26 -26.40 25.49 17.80
C GLY A 26 -26.44 24.21 18.61
N ALA A 27 -25.54 23.29 18.29
CA ALA A 27 -24.98 22.25 19.14
C ALA A 27 -23.72 21.79 18.38
N GLY A 28 -22.51 21.88 18.91
CA GLY A 28 -22.11 21.35 20.21
C GLY A 28 -21.09 20.25 19.93
N HIS A 29 -19.88 20.46 20.44
CA HIS A 29 -18.85 19.45 20.70
C HIS A 29 -17.98 18.98 19.52
N ASP A 30 -16.79 19.60 19.47
CA ASP A 30 -15.50 18.92 19.51
C ASP A 30 -15.55 17.40 19.26
N ALA A 31 -15.23 17.00 18.04
CA ALA A 31 -14.85 15.64 17.71
C ALA A 31 -13.36 15.61 17.33
N ARG A 32 -12.48 15.98 18.28
CA ARG A 32 -11.22 15.26 18.41
C ARG A 32 -11.51 13.92 19.07
N SER A 33 -11.84 12.91 18.26
CA SER A 33 -11.71 11.53 18.68
C SER A 33 -10.78 10.81 17.73
N VAL A 34 -9.56 10.60 18.25
CA VAL A 34 -8.73 9.42 18.03
C VAL A 34 -9.57 8.25 17.51
N VAL A 35 -9.29 7.84 16.27
CA VAL A 35 -9.57 6.46 15.85
C VAL A 35 -8.20 5.83 15.69
N ASP A 36 -7.61 5.53 16.83
CA ASP A 36 -6.68 4.41 16.94
C ASP A 36 -7.51 3.12 16.87
N ASP A 37 -6.92 2.10 16.26
CA ASP A 37 -7.40 0.72 16.27
C ASP A 37 -8.69 0.44 15.47
N GLN A 38 -8.59 0.48 14.13
CA GLN A 38 -9.43 -0.43 13.35
C GLN A 38 -8.70 -1.77 13.25
N PRO A 39 -9.18 -2.84 13.93
CA PRO A 39 -8.63 -4.16 13.76
C PRO A 39 -8.92 -4.55 12.32
N HIS A 40 -7.88 -4.57 11.50
CA HIS A 40 -7.91 -5.17 10.17
C HIS A 40 -8.50 -6.56 10.38
N ALA A 41 -9.74 -6.72 9.93
CA ALA A 41 -10.54 -7.90 10.22
C ALA A 41 -9.65 -9.11 9.95
N ARG A 42 -9.37 -9.86 11.03
CA ARG A 42 -8.46 -11.01 11.00
C ARG A 42 -8.95 -11.90 9.87
N SER A 43 -8.26 -11.83 8.75
CA SER A 43 -8.31 -12.91 7.78
C SER A 43 -8.03 -14.16 8.61
N GLY A 44 -8.95 -15.14 8.65
CA GLY A 44 -8.69 -16.42 9.33
C GLY A 44 -7.53 -17.21 8.70
N VAL A 45 -6.87 -16.61 7.71
CA VAL A 45 -5.66 -17.08 7.05
C VAL A 45 -4.48 -16.87 7.99
N VAL A 46 -3.94 -17.99 8.45
CA VAL A 46 -2.69 -18.04 9.22
C VAL A 46 -1.55 -18.37 8.27
N LEU A 47 -0.57 -17.46 8.17
CA LEU A 47 0.70 -17.74 7.51
C LEU A 47 1.65 -18.43 8.49
N ASP A 48 2.69 -19.07 7.96
CA ASP A 48 3.83 -19.43 8.80
C ASP A 48 4.39 -18.16 9.47
N PRO A 49 4.66 -18.16 10.79
CA PRO A 49 5.08 -16.95 11.51
C PRO A 49 6.32 -16.26 10.91
N VAL A 50 7.25 -17.01 10.32
CA VAL A 50 8.44 -16.43 9.68
C VAL A 50 8.07 -15.78 8.35
N VAL A 51 7.13 -16.37 7.60
CA VAL A 51 6.59 -15.76 6.38
C VAL A 51 5.86 -14.47 6.71
N GLU A 52 5.07 -14.46 7.79
CA GLU A 52 4.38 -13.27 8.26
C GLU A 52 5.35 -12.14 8.60
N VAL A 53 6.37 -12.41 9.43
CA VAL A 53 7.41 -11.43 9.79
C VAL A 53 8.12 -10.89 8.55
N ALA A 54 8.48 -11.76 7.61
CA ALA A 54 9.13 -11.34 6.36
C ALA A 54 8.23 -10.43 5.51
N MET A 55 6.93 -10.69 5.48
CA MET A 55 5.97 -9.86 4.74
C MET A 55 5.71 -8.52 5.42
N ARG A 56 5.68 -8.46 6.76
CA ARG A 56 5.65 -7.19 7.52
C ARG A 56 6.92 -6.38 7.28
N PHE A 57 8.07 -7.02 7.24
CA PHE A 57 9.34 -6.38 6.87
C PHE A 57 9.30 -5.80 5.45
N LEU A 58 8.69 -6.52 4.50
CA LEU A 58 8.54 -6.03 3.13
C LEU A 58 7.59 -4.84 3.06
N GLU A 59 6.43 -4.91 3.70
CA GLU A 59 5.43 -3.84 3.78
C GLU A 59 6.07 -2.51 4.21
N GLN A 60 6.84 -2.54 5.30
CA GLN A 60 7.52 -1.35 5.84
C GLN A 60 8.59 -0.75 4.91
N ARG A 61 9.06 -1.50 3.92
CA ARG A 61 10.14 -1.09 3.02
C ARG A 61 9.65 -0.60 1.68
N VAL A 62 8.50 -1.06 1.23
CA VAL A 62 8.03 -0.76 -0.12
C VAL A 62 7.31 0.57 -0.13
N ASN A 63 7.54 1.34 -1.20
CA ASN A 63 6.77 2.56 -1.40
C ASN A 63 5.40 2.23 -2.02
N HIS A 64 4.35 2.24 -1.19
CA HIS A 64 2.97 1.96 -1.61
C HIS A 64 2.45 2.86 -2.74
N GLY A 65 3.02 4.05 -2.92
CA GLY A 65 2.66 4.97 -4.00
C GLY A 65 3.09 4.50 -5.40
N ASN A 66 3.96 3.48 -5.50
CA ASN A 66 4.39 2.93 -6.79
C ASN A 66 3.89 1.51 -7.07
N SER A 67 3.12 0.94 -6.14
CA SER A 67 2.51 -0.38 -6.26
C SER A 67 3.50 -1.52 -6.57
N LEU A 68 4.74 -1.49 -6.08
CA LEU A 68 5.82 -2.42 -6.46
C LEU A 68 6.28 -2.32 -7.93
N ALA A 69 5.97 -1.22 -8.63
CA ALA A 69 6.40 -1.02 -10.02
C ALA A 69 7.89 -0.67 -10.11
N ALA A 70 8.34 0.11 -9.12
CA ALA A 70 9.68 0.65 -9.16
C ALA A 70 10.70 -0.47 -8.99
N THR A 71 11.85 -0.29 -9.63
CA THR A 71 12.82 -1.38 -9.76
C THR A 71 13.34 -1.89 -8.42
N LEU A 72 13.46 -1.02 -7.43
CA LEU A 72 13.94 -1.40 -6.09
C LEU A 72 12.86 -2.13 -5.29
N ASP A 73 11.61 -1.64 -5.25
CA ASP A 73 10.52 -2.31 -4.54
C ASP A 73 10.20 -3.68 -5.14
N ARG A 74 10.17 -3.77 -6.49
CA ARG A 74 10.04 -5.06 -7.20
C ARG A 74 11.15 -6.02 -6.80
N ARG A 75 12.39 -5.52 -6.73
CA ARG A 75 13.54 -6.33 -6.34
C ARG A 75 13.37 -6.82 -4.90
N ASP A 76 13.08 -5.93 -3.96
CA ASP A 76 12.94 -6.28 -2.54
C ASP A 76 11.83 -7.32 -2.33
N ALA A 77 10.70 -7.19 -3.04
CA ALA A 77 9.63 -8.17 -3.01
C ALA A 77 10.09 -9.55 -3.51
N ILE A 78 10.73 -9.61 -4.69
CA ILE A 78 11.22 -10.87 -5.26
C ILE A 78 12.32 -11.48 -4.38
N GLU A 79 13.26 -10.68 -3.88
CA GLU A 79 14.37 -11.13 -3.04
C GLU A 79 13.85 -11.70 -1.71
N THR A 80 12.85 -11.07 -1.09
CA THR A 80 12.19 -11.57 0.13
C THR A 80 11.55 -12.94 -0.12
N LEU A 81 10.75 -13.08 -1.18
CA LEU A 81 10.10 -14.35 -1.54
C LEU A 81 11.11 -15.45 -1.88
N GLN A 82 12.19 -15.12 -2.60
CA GLN A 82 13.25 -16.07 -2.94
C GLN A 82 13.99 -16.56 -1.69
N VAL A 83 14.29 -15.66 -0.75
CA VAL A 83 14.97 -16.00 0.49
C VAL A 83 14.11 -16.95 1.35
N LEU A 84 12.81 -16.67 1.47
CA LEU A 84 11.86 -17.59 2.13
C LEU A 84 11.85 -18.96 1.45
N HIS A 85 11.68 -18.98 0.12
CA HIS A 85 11.62 -20.23 -0.65
C HIS A 85 12.91 -21.07 -0.54
N LYS A 86 14.08 -20.41 -0.57
CA LYS A 86 15.40 -21.04 -0.43
C LYS A 86 15.62 -21.58 0.99
N ALA A 87 15.10 -20.90 2.01
CA ALA A 87 15.15 -21.35 3.40
C ALA A 87 14.16 -22.49 3.72
N GLY A 88 13.32 -22.89 2.76
CA GLY A 88 12.37 -23.99 2.91
C GLY A 88 10.98 -23.56 3.37
N TYR A 89 10.74 -22.26 3.59
CA TYR A 89 9.41 -21.76 3.89
C TYR A 89 8.51 -21.88 2.66
N ARG A 90 7.34 -22.45 2.87
CA ARG A 90 6.29 -22.62 1.85
C ARG A 90 5.06 -21.86 2.33
N TYR A 91 4.33 -21.30 1.38
CA TYR A 91 3.12 -20.55 1.62
C TYR A 91 2.16 -20.80 0.46
N ASP A 92 0.87 -20.87 0.75
CA ASP A 92 -0.13 -20.80 -0.30
C ASP A 92 -0.20 -19.36 -0.83
N VAL A 93 -0.16 -19.19 -2.16
CA VAL A 93 -0.10 -17.85 -2.77
C VAL A 93 -1.38 -17.06 -2.51
N ASN A 94 -2.55 -17.70 -2.51
CA ASN A 94 -3.81 -17.00 -2.24
C ASN A 94 -3.87 -16.55 -0.79
N ASN A 95 -3.44 -17.39 0.15
CA ASN A 95 -3.33 -17.03 1.56
C ASN A 95 -2.36 -15.86 1.77
N LEU A 96 -1.20 -15.87 1.09
CA LEU A 96 -0.25 -14.76 1.13
C LEU A 96 -0.90 -13.46 0.64
N CYS A 97 -1.68 -13.53 -0.46
CA CYS A 97 -2.36 -12.36 -1.04
C CYS A 97 -3.47 -11.83 -0.13
N ILE A 98 -4.30 -12.71 0.43
CA ILE A 98 -5.37 -12.34 1.36
C ILE A 98 -4.78 -11.66 2.59
N TRP A 99 -3.74 -12.27 3.18
CA TRP A 99 -3.04 -11.70 4.33
C TRP A 99 -2.43 -10.34 3.96
N SER A 100 -1.76 -10.23 2.81
CA SER A 100 -1.11 -8.97 2.40
C SER A 100 -2.11 -7.84 2.22
N TYR A 101 -3.22 -8.10 1.54
CA TYR A 101 -4.29 -7.11 1.36
C TYR A 101 -4.89 -6.65 2.69
N ALA A 102 -5.05 -7.57 3.65
CA ALA A 102 -5.53 -7.25 4.99
C ALA A 102 -4.49 -6.49 5.84
N ASN A 103 -3.22 -6.46 5.44
CA ASN A 103 -2.12 -5.90 6.22
C ASN A 103 -1.38 -4.76 5.48
N GLY A 104 -2.12 -3.91 4.76
CA GLY A 104 -1.59 -2.63 4.27
C GLY A 104 -1.19 -2.60 2.80
N PHE A 105 -1.07 -3.76 2.12
CA PHE A 105 -0.83 -3.77 0.68
C PHE A 105 -2.10 -3.39 -0.09
N ASN A 106 -1.95 -2.55 -1.11
CA ASN A 106 -3.06 -2.23 -2.01
C ASN A 106 -3.27 -3.32 -3.09
N TYR A 107 -4.42 -3.26 -3.77
CA TYR A 107 -4.81 -4.26 -4.77
C TYR A 107 -3.73 -4.51 -5.85
N SER A 108 -3.17 -3.45 -6.41
CA SER A 108 -2.15 -3.55 -7.47
C SER A 108 -0.83 -4.14 -6.96
N GLU A 109 -0.49 -3.91 -5.69
CA GLU A 109 0.66 -4.56 -5.06
C GLU A 109 0.42 -6.05 -4.89
N VAL A 110 -0.78 -6.42 -4.42
CA VAL A 110 -1.16 -7.83 -4.22
C VAL A 110 -1.16 -8.60 -5.53
N GLU A 111 -1.64 -8.01 -6.62
CA GLU A 111 -1.61 -8.63 -7.95
C GLU A 111 -0.17 -8.93 -8.41
N ARG A 112 0.75 -7.99 -8.22
CA ARG A 112 2.17 -8.19 -8.54
C ARG A 112 2.86 -9.15 -7.59
N LEU A 113 2.54 -9.08 -6.31
CA LEU A 113 3.06 -9.99 -5.30
C LEU A 113 2.66 -11.43 -5.64
N LYS A 114 1.44 -11.66 -6.11
CA LYS A 114 0.97 -12.94 -6.64
C LYS A 114 1.85 -13.44 -7.78
N GLU A 115 2.08 -12.62 -8.81
CA GLU A 115 2.93 -12.99 -9.95
C GLU A 115 4.37 -13.36 -9.51
N PHE A 116 4.92 -12.61 -8.56
CA PHE A 116 6.26 -12.88 -8.03
C PHE A 116 6.28 -14.17 -7.22
N ALA A 117 5.31 -14.37 -6.35
CA ALA A 117 5.17 -15.55 -5.51
C ALA A 117 5.05 -16.84 -6.35
N GLU A 118 4.14 -16.85 -7.33
CA GLU A 118 3.98 -17.97 -8.26
C GLU A 118 5.27 -18.24 -9.03
N GLY A 119 5.89 -17.19 -9.58
CA GLY A 119 7.15 -17.34 -10.31
C GLY A 119 8.28 -17.91 -9.44
N VAL A 120 8.42 -17.45 -8.20
CA VAL A 120 9.44 -17.98 -7.27
C VAL A 120 9.19 -19.46 -6.96
N GLN A 121 7.95 -19.85 -6.66
CA GLN A 121 7.62 -21.25 -6.37
C GLN A 121 7.83 -22.17 -7.59
N GLN A 122 7.62 -21.66 -8.79
CA GLN A 122 7.91 -22.36 -10.05
C GLN A 122 9.41 -22.39 -10.41
N GLY A 123 10.28 -21.74 -9.62
CA GLY A 123 11.71 -21.67 -9.89
C GLY A 123 12.09 -20.71 -11.02
N LYS A 124 11.22 -19.75 -11.35
CA LYS A 124 11.49 -18.71 -12.36
C LYS A 124 12.72 -17.90 -11.97
N ARG A 125 13.63 -17.71 -12.92
CA ARG A 125 14.79 -16.82 -12.77
C ARG A 125 14.36 -15.39 -13.03
N PHE A 126 14.45 -14.54 -12.01
CA PHE A 126 14.16 -13.11 -12.14
C PHE A 126 15.45 -12.34 -12.44
N GLN A 127 15.38 -11.43 -13.41
CA GLN A 127 16.43 -10.43 -13.61
C GLN A 127 16.20 -9.29 -12.62
N LEU A 128 17.08 -9.23 -11.62
CA LEU A 128 17.09 -8.20 -10.58
C LEU A 128 18.21 -7.20 -10.90
N LYS A 129 17.92 -5.89 -10.84
CA LYS A 129 18.98 -4.89 -10.95
C LYS A 129 19.84 -4.88 -9.68
N ALA A 130 21.11 -4.50 -9.85
CA ALA A 130 22.02 -4.25 -8.74
C ALA A 130 21.48 -3.19 -7.77
N GLY A 131 21.88 -3.29 -6.51
CA GLY A 131 21.24 -2.61 -5.37
C GLY A 131 21.61 -3.33 -4.07
N ARG A 132 21.22 -2.75 -2.92
CA ARG A 132 21.55 -3.31 -1.60
C ARG A 132 20.83 -4.65 -1.40
N ALA A 133 21.60 -5.72 -1.26
CA ALA A 133 21.08 -7.04 -0.94
C ALA A 133 20.48 -7.08 0.47
N LEU A 134 19.53 -7.99 0.67
CA LEU A 134 19.11 -8.36 2.01
C LEU A 134 20.33 -8.85 2.81
N ARG A 135 20.27 -8.66 4.12
CA ARG A 135 21.34 -9.15 5.00
C ARG A 135 21.45 -10.66 4.86
N SER A 136 22.66 -11.19 4.92
CA SER A 136 22.90 -12.65 4.81
C SER A 136 22.26 -13.46 5.93
N ASP A 137 22.04 -12.84 7.09
CA ASP A 137 21.41 -13.42 8.28
C ASP A 137 19.91 -13.12 8.39
N ILE A 138 19.28 -12.53 7.36
CA ILE A 138 17.91 -12.00 7.45
C ILE A 138 16.87 -13.07 7.85
N VAL A 139 17.02 -14.31 7.37
CA VAL A 139 16.12 -15.41 7.75
C VAL A 139 16.18 -15.69 9.23
N LYS A 140 17.38 -15.64 9.83
CA LYS A 140 17.56 -15.86 11.26
C LYS A 140 16.88 -14.75 12.06
N ILE A 141 17.00 -13.50 11.61
CA ILE A 141 16.33 -12.36 12.23
C ILE A 141 14.81 -12.58 12.23
N TRP A 142 14.23 -12.96 11.08
CA TRP A 142 12.80 -13.24 11.00
C TRP A 142 12.37 -14.45 11.86
N GLN A 143 13.22 -15.47 11.97
CA GLN A 143 12.98 -16.62 12.86
C GLN A 143 13.01 -16.24 14.33
N ASP A 144 13.93 -15.38 14.74
CA ASP A 144 14.06 -14.93 16.13
C ASP A 144 12.87 -14.03 16.49
N GLU A 145 12.52 -13.07 15.62
CA GLU A 145 11.34 -12.21 15.80
C GLU A 145 10.03 -13.03 15.84
N ALA A 146 9.88 -14.03 14.97
CA ALA A 146 8.72 -14.93 14.98
C ALA A 146 8.57 -15.76 16.26
N LYS A 147 9.68 -15.98 16.99
CA LYS A 147 9.68 -16.64 18.31
C LYS A 147 9.51 -15.66 19.47
N GLY A 148 9.51 -14.36 19.19
CA GLY A 148 9.53 -13.29 20.20
C GLY A 148 10.87 -13.16 20.93
N LEU A 149 11.98 -13.49 20.27
CA LEU A 149 13.35 -13.45 20.81
C LEU A 149 14.10 -12.19 20.39
#